data_AF-A0A942RVX6-F1
#
_entry.id   AF-A0A942RVX6-F1
#
_cell.length_a   1.000
_cell.length_b   1.000
_cell.length_c   1.000
_cell.angle_alpha   90.00
_cell.angle_beta   90.00
_cell.angle_gamma   90.00
#
_symmetry.space_group_name_H-M   'P 1'
#
loop_
_entity.id
_entity.type
_entity.pdbx_description
1 polymer ?
#
loop_
_entity_poly.entity_id
_entity_poly.type
_entity_poly.pdbx_seq_one_letter_code
_entity_poly.pdbx_strand_id
1 'polypeptide(L)'
;MSKTLYIWDLANTLFLEEWNKNTGFENYDQYVESLGYDLKKISPLDYERAYEKPYRFGLYKIKIADGFEEVLSWTKNNEVFTSGLQGSIGWRAEYFLKQGFFNVEPYFQKIYSTFDFGNSNKKTKEMLIKILNEKVKEGYNQVVYTDDKLENCLFFLEAAKEITNLKVKIYNIKNDDLGIRKKDNYWEIGNLHNLMENEKKVKL
;
A
#
# COMPACT_ATOMS: atom_id res chain seq x y z
N MET A 1 19.21 -14.58 12.98
CA MET A 1 19.03 -13.93 11.66
C MET A 1 18.32 -12.61 11.87
N SER A 2 18.69 -11.55 11.13
CA SER A 2 17.98 -10.25 11.14
C SER A 2 16.56 -10.45 10.60
N LYS A 3 15.55 -9.94 11.33
CA LYS A 3 14.14 -10.03 10.95
C LYS A 3 13.79 -8.81 10.10
N THR A 4 13.50 -9.02 8.82
CA THR A 4 13.07 -7.97 7.89
C THR A 4 11.55 -7.88 7.87
N LEU A 5 11.03 -6.68 8.06
CA LEU A 5 9.63 -6.34 7.82
C LEU A 5 9.48 -5.73 6.42
N TYR A 6 8.41 -6.08 5.72
CA TYR A 6 8.01 -5.43 4.47
C TYR A 6 6.70 -4.69 4.71
N ILE A 7 6.72 -3.37 4.57
CA ILE A 7 5.55 -2.51 4.68
C ILE A 7 5.16 -2.08 3.26
N TRP A 8 3.90 -2.35 2.90
CA TRP A 8 3.36 -2.08 1.58
C TRP A 8 2.25 -1.04 1.65
N ASP A 9 2.22 -0.14 0.68
CA ASP A 9 0.98 0.51 0.28
C ASP A 9 0.10 -0.45 -0.57
N LEU A 10 -1.17 -0.09 -0.78
CA LEU A 10 -2.14 -0.89 -1.53
C LEU A 10 -2.38 -0.36 -2.94
N ALA A 11 -3.08 0.78 -3.04
CA ALA A 11 -3.59 1.30 -4.30
C ALA A 11 -2.43 1.81 -5.17
N ASN A 12 -2.39 1.36 -6.42
CA ASN A 12 -1.30 1.60 -7.37
C ASN A 12 0.09 1.08 -6.95
N THR A 13 0.20 0.44 -5.79
CA THR A 13 1.42 -0.25 -5.33
C THR A 13 1.32 -1.76 -5.55
N LEU A 14 0.34 -2.40 -4.89
CA LEU A 14 0.05 -3.84 -5.04
C LEU A 14 -1.17 -4.09 -5.93
N PHE A 15 -2.05 -3.10 -6.04
CA PHE A 15 -3.31 -3.19 -6.79
C PHE A 15 -3.44 -1.98 -7.70
N LEU A 16 -3.24 -2.16 -9.00
CA LEU A 16 -3.41 -1.08 -9.98
C LEU A 16 -4.89 -0.81 -10.16
N GLU A 17 -5.30 0.44 -9.95
CA GLU A 17 -6.70 0.83 -9.87
C GLU A 17 -7.05 1.87 -10.92
N GLU A 18 -8.08 1.59 -11.70
CA GLU A 18 -8.62 2.51 -12.70
C GLU A 18 -10.13 2.63 -12.52
N TRP A 19 -10.62 3.86 -12.42
CA TRP A 19 -12.06 4.10 -12.40
C TRP A 19 -12.69 3.62 -13.71
N ASN A 20 -13.73 2.79 -13.60
CA ASN A 20 -14.43 2.32 -14.79
C ASN A 20 -15.35 3.42 -15.33
N LYS A 21 -15.02 3.96 -16.51
CA LYS A 21 -15.85 5.00 -17.16
C LYS A 21 -17.25 4.52 -17.58
N ASN A 22 -17.45 3.21 -17.68
CA ASN A 22 -18.74 2.62 -18.03
C ASN A 22 -19.74 2.58 -16.85
N THR A 23 -19.39 3.19 -15.71
CA THR A 23 -20.23 3.24 -14.51
C THR A 23 -21.35 4.28 -14.59
N GLY A 24 -21.30 5.16 -15.59
CA GLY A 24 -22.18 6.33 -15.69
C GLY A 24 -21.65 7.55 -14.94
N PHE A 25 -20.48 7.46 -14.30
CA PHE A 25 -19.79 8.57 -13.66
C PHE A 25 -18.40 8.74 -14.27
N GLU A 26 -17.99 9.99 -14.51
CA GLU A 26 -16.69 10.34 -15.09
C GLU A 26 -15.52 9.96 -14.19
N ASN A 27 -15.72 10.08 -12.87
CA ASN A 27 -14.73 9.78 -11.86
C ASN A 27 -15.41 9.35 -10.55
N TYR A 28 -14.59 8.94 -9.58
CA TYR A 28 -15.04 8.49 -8.27
C TYR A 28 -15.72 9.60 -7.45
N ASP A 29 -15.23 10.84 -7.53
CA ASP A 29 -15.81 11.97 -6.80
C ASP A 29 -17.27 12.22 -7.21
N GLN A 30 -17.56 12.15 -8.51
CA GLN A 30 -18.93 12.26 -9.02
C GLN A 30 -19.82 11.11 -8.54
N TYR A 31 -19.26 9.90 -8.44
CA TYR A 31 -19.99 8.78 -7.84
C TYR A 31 -20.31 9.06 -6.35
N VAL A 32 -19.37 9.60 -5.58
CA VAL A 32 -19.60 9.96 -4.17
C VAL A 32 -20.67 11.04 -4.05
N GLU A 33 -20.66 12.07 -4.90
CA GLU A 33 -21.71 13.09 -4.95
C GLU A 33 -23.09 12.49 -5.28
N SER A 34 -23.13 11.49 -6.16
CA SER A 34 -24.38 10.79 -6.52
C SER A 34 -25.01 10.02 -5.35
N LEU A 35 -24.23 9.69 -4.32
CA LEU A 35 -24.73 9.09 -3.08
C LEU A 35 -25.36 10.12 -2.13
N GLY A 36 -25.34 11.41 -2.50
CA GLY A 36 -25.91 12.52 -1.72
C GLY A 36 -24.89 13.22 -0.80
N TYR A 37 -23.59 12.95 -0.94
CA TYR A 37 -22.56 13.62 -0.17
C TYR A 37 -22.12 14.96 -0.80
N ASP A 38 -21.76 15.92 0.04
CA ASP A 38 -21.06 17.15 -0.35
C ASP A 38 -19.55 16.94 -0.15
N LEU A 39 -18.76 16.90 -1.23
CA LEU A 39 -17.32 16.62 -1.19
C LEU A 39 -16.54 17.60 -0.29
N LYS A 40 -17.05 18.81 -0.06
CA LYS A 40 -16.40 19.80 0.81
C LYS A 40 -16.66 19.56 2.29
N LYS A 41 -17.67 18.76 2.63
CA LYS A 41 -18.14 18.53 4.01
C LYS A 41 -18.09 17.07 4.44
N ILE A 42 -18.02 16.14 3.50
CA ILE A 42 -17.91 14.72 3.78
C ILE A 42 -16.70 14.46 4.68
N SER A 43 -16.89 13.62 5.70
CA SER A 43 -15.78 13.23 6.56
C SER A 43 -14.81 12.34 5.77
N PRO A 44 -13.49 12.35 6.07
CA PRO A 44 -12.56 11.42 5.44
C PRO A 44 -13.00 9.96 5.58
N LEU A 45 -13.61 9.60 6.72
CA LEU A 45 -14.08 8.25 6.97
C LEU A 45 -15.25 7.86 6.06
N ASP A 46 -16.23 8.75 5.87
CA ASP A 46 -17.38 8.46 5.01
C ASP A 46 -17.00 8.46 3.53
N TYR A 47 -16.05 9.31 3.13
CA TYR A 47 -15.44 9.25 1.80
C TYR A 47 -14.78 7.89 1.58
N GLU A 48 -13.99 7.41 2.54
CA GLU A 48 -13.32 6.09 2.41
C GLU A 48 -14.31 4.91 2.47
N ARG A 49 -15.43 5.03 3.20
CA ARG A 49 -16.52 4.03 3.19
C ARG A 49 -17.23 3.93 1.85
N ALA A 50 -17.35 5.04 1.12
CA ALA A 50 -18.02 5.06 -0.18
C ALA A 50 -17.29 4.20 -1.23
N TYR A 51 -16.02 3.82 -1.00
CA TYR A 51 -15.28 2.90 -1.86
C TYR A 51 -15.76 1.45 -1.81
N GLU A 52 -16.44 1.00 -0.76
CA GLU A 52 -16.83 -0.40 -0.59
C GLU A 52 -17.58 -0.96 -1.80
N LYS A 53 -18.61 -0.23 -2.26
CA LYS A 53 -19.41 -0.62 -3.42
C LYS A 53 -18.56 -0.65 -4.71
N PRO A 54 -17.79 0.39 -5.05
CA PRO A 54 -16.88 0.34 -6.19
C PRO A 54 -15.96 -0.87 -6.25
N TYR A 55 -15.37 -1.26 -5.11
CA TYR A 55 -14.55 -2.47 -5.02
C TYR A 55 -15.40 -3.73 -5.24
N ARG A 56 -16.50 -3.90 -4.51
CA ARG A 56 -17.29 -5.15 -4.52
C ARG A 56 -18.09 -5.39 -5.81
N PHE A 57 -18.45 -4.32 -6.54
CA PHE A 57 -19.32 -4.36 -7.72
C PHE A 57 -18.60 -4.02 -9.04
N GLY A 58 -17.27 -3.83 -9.01
CA GLY A 58 -16.48 -3.61 -10.22
C GLY A 58 -16.69 -2.24 -10.87
N LEU A 59 -16.99 -1.22 -10.07
CA LEU A 59 -16.94 0.18 -10.54
C LEU A 59 -15.49 0.67 -10.63
N TYR A 60 -14.57 0.03 -9.89
CA TYR A 60 -13.15 0.06 -10.19
C TYR A 60 -12.75 -1.17 -11.02
N LYS A 61 -11.89 -0.96 -12.01
CA LYS A 61 -11.08 -2.02 -12.60
C LYS A 61 -9.80 -2.12 -11.78
N ILE A 62 -9.61 -3.29 -11.17
CA ILE A 62 -8.48 -3.54 -10.28
C ILE A 62 -7.67 -4.67 -10.89
N LYS A 63 -6.35 -4.48 -10.95
CA LYS A 63 -5.41 -5.52 -11.36
C LYS A 63 -4.42 -5.78 -10.23
N ILE A 64 -4.06 -7.04 -10.05
CA ILE A 64 -2.97 -7.42 -9.16
C ILE A 64 -1.66 -7.00 -9.85
N ALA A 65 -0.75 -6.35 -9.12
CA ALA A 65 0.55 -5.96 -9.64
C ALA A 65 1.37 -7.19 -10.06
N ASP A 66 2.11 -7.07 -11.16
CA ASP A 66 2.94 -8.15 -11.66
C ASP A 66 3.98 -8.57 -10.62
N GLY A 67 4.02 -9.88 -10.34
CA GLY A 67 4.89 -10.48 -9.33
C GLY A 67 4.36 -10.51 -7.90
N PHE A 68 3.11 -10.08 -7.66
CA PHE A 68 2.51 -10.06 -6.32
C PHE A 68 2.69 -11.38 -5.56
N GLU A 69 2.24 -12.50 -6.12
CA GLU A 69 2.25 -13.80 -5.43
C GLU A 69 3.67 -14.27 -5.14
N GLU A 70 4.57 -14.19 -6.12
CA GLU A 70 5.96 -14.61 -5.96
C GLU A 70 6.67 -13.76 -4.89
N VAL A 71 6.56 -12.43 -5.00
CA VAL A 71 7.27 -11.51 -4.12
C VAL A 71 6.72 -11.59 -2.70
N LEU A 72 5.41 -11.55 -2.51
CA LEU A 72 4.84 -11.56 -1.16
C LEU A 72 5.01 -12.94 -0.48
N SER A 73 5.02 -14.04 -1.24
CA SER A 73 5.38 -15.36 -0.70
C SER A 73 6.83 -15.40 -0.22
N TRP A 74 7.73 -14.74 -0.96
CA TRP A 74 9.16 -14.73 -0.65
C TRP A 74 9.50 -13.84 0.55
N THR A 75 8.88 -12.67 0.69
CA THR A 75 9.15 -11.69 1.76
C THR A 75 8.65 -12.14 3.13
N LYS A 76 7.57 -12.93 3.19
CA LYS A 76 6.96 -13.58 4.37
C LYS A 76 6.37 -12.64 5.45
N ASN A 77 7.07 -11.57 5.83
CA ASN A 77 6.63 -10.60 6.85
C ASN A 77 6.03 -9.36 6.20
N ASN A 78 4.87 -9.52 5.56
CA ASN A 78 4.20 -8.44 4.86
C ASN A 78 3.15 -7.79 5.75
N GLU A 79 3.30 -6.49 5.96
CA GLU A 79 2.31 -5.65 6.61
C GLU A 79 1.92 -4.51 5.67
N VAL A 80 0.74 -3.95 5.86
CA VAL A 80 0.20 -2.88 5.02
C VAL A 80 0.13 -1.60 5.82
N PHE A 81 0.47 -0.47 5.20
CA PHE A 81 0.12 0.85 5.71
C PHE A 81 -0.65 1.62 4.64
N THR A 82 -1.95 1.76 4.82
CA THR A 82 -2.89 2.32 3.83
C THR A 82 -3.62 3.56 4.36
N SER A 83 -3.93 4.49 3.45
CA SER A 83 -4.85 5.60 3.70
C SER A 83 -6.32 5.17 3.76
N GLY A 84 -6.65 3.98 3.25
CA GLY A 84 -8.01 3.44 3.23
C GLY A 84 -8.38 2.73 4.53
N LEU A 85 -9.60 2.19 4.57
CA LEU A 85 -10.07 1.39 5.69
C LEU A 85 -9.36 0.03 5.75
N GLN A 86 -9.25 -0.55 6.95
CA GLN A 86 -8.75 -1.93 7.14
C GLN A 86 -9.52 -2.95 6.28
N GLY A 87 -10.84 -2.78 6.14
CA GLY A 87 -11.68 -3.67 5.33
C GLY A 87 -11.41 -3.63 3.82
N SER A 88 -10.59 -2.68 3.34
CA SER A 88 -10.34 -2.51 1.91
C SER A 88 -9.57 -3.66 1.26
N ILE A 89 -8.82 -4.46 2.03
CA ILE A 89 -8.22 -5.69 1.53
C ILE A 89 -9.30 -6.76 1.31
N GLY A 90 -10.24 -6.91 2.23
CA GLY A 90 -11.35 -7.85 2.08
C GLY A 90 -12.23 -7.52 0.87
N TRP A 91 -12.48 -6.24 0.61
CA TRP A 91 -13.22 -5.83 -0.59
C TRP A 91 -12.48 -6.19 -1.89
N ARG A 92 -11.14 -6.05 -1.91
CA ARG A 92 -10.31 -6.48 -3.05
C ARG A 92 -10.27 -7.99 -3.20
N ALA A 93 -10.18 -8.73 -2.09
CA ALA A 93 -10.25 -10.19 -2.10
C ALA A 93 -11.57 -10.69 -2.70
N GLU A 94 -12.71 -10.12 -2.29
CA GLU A 94 -14.01 -10.43 -2.90
C GLU A 94 -14.04 -10.12 -4.40
N TYR A 95 -13.49 -8.99 -4.81
CA TYR A 95 -13.40 -8.60 -6.22
C TYR A 95 -12.60 -9.64 -7.05
N PHE A 96 -11.45 -10.08 -6.56
CA PHE A 96 -10.61 -11.07 -7.26
C PHE A 96 -11.23 -12.46 -7.29
N LEU A 97 -11.79 -12.92 -6.17
CA LEU A 97 -12.46 -14.23 -6.09
C LEU A 97 -13.66 -14.32 -7.06
N LYS A 98 -14.44 -13.25 -7.22
CA LYS A 98 -15.56 -13.21 -8.18
C LYS A 98 -15.14 -13.35 -9.64
N GLN A 99 -13.88 -13.02 -9.96
CA GLN A 99 -13.32 -13.17 -11.30
C GLN A 99 -12.58 -14.49 -11.50
N GLY A 100 -12.58 -15.38 -10.49
CA GLY A 100 -11.87 -16.66 -10.53
C GLY A 100 -10.36 -16.55 -10.24
N PHE A 101 -9.91 -15.43 -9.69
CA PHE A 101 -8.54 -15.29 -9.17
C PHE A 101 -8.43 -15.78 -7.72
N PHE A 102 -7.22 -15.74 -7.16
CA PHE A 102 -6.92 -16.22 -5.82
C PHE A 102 -7.28 -15.21 -4.71
N ASN A 103 -7.37 -15.68 -3.46
CA ASN A 103 -7.54 -14.82 -2.30
C ASN A 103 -6.22 -14.14 -1.93
N VAL A 104 -6.20 -12.80 -1.89
CA VAL A 104 -5.02 -11.99 -1.57
C VAL A 104 -4.81 -11.78 -0.06
N GLU A 105 -5.81 -12.02 0.78
CA GLU A 105 -5.71 -11.79 2.24
C GLU A 105 -4.58 -12.57 2.93
N PRO A 106 -4.32 -13.86 2.62
CA PRO A 106 -3.32 -14.65 3.33
C PRO A 106 -1.88 -14.14 3.19
N TYR A 107 -1.63 -13.24 2.23
CA TYR A 107 -0.30 -12.65 2.02
C TYR A 107 0.03 -11.55 3.03
N PHE A 108 -0.93 -11.06 3.82
CA PHE A 108 -0.76 -9.96 4.76
C PHE A 108 -0.92 -10.39 6.21
N GLN A 109 0.02 -9.99 7.08
CA GLN A 109 0.01 -10.31 8.51
C GLN A 109 -0.76 -9.27 9.35
N LYS A 110 -0.65 -7.99 8.97
CA LYS A 110 -1.29 -6.87 9.67
C LYS A 110 -1.58 -5.73 8.70
N ILE A 111 -2.66 -5.01 8.94
CA ILE A 111 -3.08 -3.85 8.18
C ILE A 111 -3.11 -2.66 9.14
N TYR A 112 -2.31 -1.65 8.86
CA TYR A 112 -2.36 -0.34 9.50
C TYR A 112 -3.15 0.59 8.59
N SER A 113 -4.33 1.00 9.06
CA SER A 113 -5.09 2.06 8.43
C SER A 113 -4.73 3.40 9.08
N THR A 114 -4.70 4.49 8.31
CA THR A 114 -4.61 5.84 8.90
C THR A 114 -5.75 6.11 9.89
N PHE A 115 -6.89 5.44 9.74
CA PHE A 115 -8.03 5.52 10.65
C PHE A 115 -7.77 4.92 12.04
N ASP A 116 -6.76 4.05 12.17
CA ASP A 116 -6.32 3.50 13.47
C ASP A 116 -5.64 4.57 14.35
N PHE A 117 -5.31 5.72 13.75
CA PHE A 117 -4.62 6.84 14.38
C PHE A 117 -5.50 8.10 14.48
N GLY A 118 -6.76 8.04 14.04
CA GLY A 118 -7.73 9.14 14.06
C GLY A 118 -8.51 9.26 12.76
N ASN A 119 -9.47 10.19 12.65
CA ASN A 119 -10.34 10.32 11.47
C ASN A 119 -9.65 11.04 10.29
N SER A 120 -8.61 10.45 9.72
CA SER A 120 -7.86 10.98 8.57
C SER A 120 -7.53 9.87 7.58
N ASN A 121 -7.60 10.18 6.29
CA ASN A 121 -7.10 9.33 5.19
C ASN A 121 -5.72 9.80 4.68
N LYS A 122 -5.01 10.64 5.45
CA LYS A 122 -3.66 11.08 5.14
C LYS A 122 -2.65 10.39 6.04
N LYS A 123 -1.67 9.73 5.42
CA LYS A 123 -0.51 9.18 6.14
C LYS A 123 0.33 10.32 6.69
N THR A 124 0.88 10.15 7.89
CA THR A 124 1.81 11.13 8.49
C THR A 124 3.06 10.45 9.02
N LYS A 125 4.10 11.26 9.25
CA LYS A 125 5.37 10.81 9.83
C LYS A 125 5.18 10.19 11.22
N GLU A 126 4.31 10.79 12.05
CA GLU A 126 4.05 10.37 13.42
C GLU A 126 3.38 8.98 13.48
N MET A 127 2.49 8.69 12.52
CA MET A 127 1.89 7.36 12.38
C MET A 127 2.97 6.31 12.10
N LEU A 128 3.88 6.60 11.17
CA LEU A 128 5.00 5.70 10.86
C LEU A 128 5.96 5.55 12.04
N ILE A 129 6.33 6.63 12.73
CA ILE A 129 7.18 6.55 13.93
C ILE A 129 6.56 5.60 14.96
N LYS A 130 5.24 5.67 15.16
CA LYS A 130 4.52 4.76 16.07
C LYS A 130 4.58 3.31 15.59
N ILE A 131 4.33 3.05 14.30
CA ILE A 131 4.43 1.71 13.70
C ILE A 131 5.85 1.16 13.85
N LEU A 132 6.87 1.92 13.44
CA LEU A 132 8.26 1.48 13.44
C LEU A 132 8.76 1.20 14.87
N ASN A 133 8.40 2.03 15.85
CA ASN A 133 8.73 1.78 17.26
C ASN A 133 8.08 0.50 17.80
N GLU A 134 6.84 0.20 17.43
CA GLU A 134 6.18 -1.08 17.77
C GLU A 134 6.98 -2.24 17.18
N LYS A 135 7.37 -2.15 15.90
CA LYS A 135 8.06 -3.23 15.19
C LYS A 135 9.48 -3.47 15.69
N VAL A 136 10.20 -2.43 16.09
CA VAL A 136 11.51 -2.60 16.75
C VAL A 136 11.39 -3.38 18.06
N LYS A 137 10.34 -3.12 18.85
CA LYS A 137 10.06 -3.89 20.09
C LYS A 137 9.69 -5.35 19.81
N GLU A 138 9.08 -5.63 18.65
CA GLU A 138 8.82 -6.99 18.14
C GLU A 138 10.07 -7.69 17.55
N GLY A 139 11.23 -7.02 17.58
CA GLY A 139 12.51 -7.58 17.14
C GLY A 139 12.83 -7.37 15.66
N TYR A 140 12.05 -6.56 14.93
CA TYR A 140 12.41 -6.16 13.57
C TYR A 140 13.53 -5.12 13.60
N ASN A 141 14.65 -5.41 12.93
CA ASN A 141 15.80 -4.51 12.84
C ASN A 141 16.09 -4.05 11.41
N GLN A 142 15.29 -4.51 10.44
CA GLN A 142 15.27 -4.00 9.09
C GLN A 142 13.83 -3.83 8.59
N VAL A 143 13.55 -2.72 7.93
CA VAL A 143 12.26 -2.45 7.28
C VAL A 143 12.48 -2.10 5.82
N VAL A 144 11.65 -2.68 4.95
CA VAL A 144 11.53 -2.32 3.54
C VAL A 144 10.17 -1.67 3.36
N TYR A 145 10.15 -0.42 2.88
CA TYR A 145 8.91 0.31 2.60
C TYR A 145 8.74 0.49 1.09
N THR A 146 7.55 0.17 0.59
CA THR A 146 7.21 0.28 -0.84
C THR A 146 5.91 1.04 -1.03
N ASP A 147 5.93 2.08 -1.88
CA ASP A 147 4.79 2.94 -2.16
C ASP A 147 4.92 3.55 -3.57
N ASP A 148 3.81 3.78 -4.26
CA ASP A 148 3.78 4.41 -5.58
C ASP A 148 4.02 5.93 -5.49
N LYS A 149 3.64 6.55 -4.37
CA LYS A 149 3.80 7.98 -4.15
C LYS A 149 5.15 8.29 -3.52
N LEU A 150 5.96 9.06 -4.23
CA LEU A 150 7.29 9.47 -3.76
C LEU A 150 7.21 10.25 -2.44
N GLU A 151 6.20 11.10 -2.25
CA GLU A 151 6.01 11.83 -0.98
C GLU A 151 5.91 10.87 0.22
N ASN A 152 5.24 9.73 0.06
CA ASN A 152 5.12 8.71 1.09
C ASN A 152 6.45 8.06 1.41
N CYS A 153 7.23 7.73 0.38
CA CYS A 153 8.59 7.24 0.53
C CYS A 153 9.49 8.23 1.28
N LEU A 154 9.38 9.53 0.98
CA LEU A 154 10.23 10.56 1.58
C LEU A 154 9.92 10.79 3.05
N PHE A 155 8.65 10.92 3.47
CA PHE A 155 8.38 11.06 4.90
C PHE A 155 8.59 9.75 5.67
N PHE A 156 8.51 8.58 5.02
CA PHE A 156 8.95 7.33 5.63
C PHE A 156 10.45 7.38 5.97
N LEU A 157 11.29 7.88 5.06
CA LEU A 157 12.71 8.07 5.32
C LEU A 157 12.94 8.97 6.54
N GLU A 158 12.20 10.08 6.63
CA GLU A 158 12.29 10.98 7.78
C GLU A 158 11.83 10.33 9.09
N ALA A 159 10.73 9.57 9.07
CA ALA A 159 10.27 8.79 10.23
C ALA A 159 11.32 7.78 10.69
N ALA A 160 11.96 7.08 9.74
CA ALA A 160 12.96 6.05 10.03
C ALA A 160 14.23 6.62 10.68
N LYS A 161 14.64 7.84 10.34
CA LYS A 161 15.80 8.51 10.97
C LYS A 161 15.61 8.75 12.47
N GLU A 162 14.36 8.80 12.94
CA GLU A 162 14.05 8.96 14.37
C GLU A 162 14.14 7.64 15.15
N ILE A 163 14.35 6.51 14.46
CA ILE A 163 14.38 5.17 15.07
C ILE A 163 15.82 4.65 15.14
N THR A 164 16.38 4.63 16.34
CA THR A 164 17.75 4.16 16.59
C THR A 164 17.93 2.69 16.18
N ASN A 165 19.04 2.38 15.52
CA ASN A 165 19.45 1.03 15.09
C ASN A 165 18.50 0.33 14.09
N LEU A 166 17.61 1.06 13.41
CA LEU A 166 16.76 0.52 12.36
C LEU A 166 17.42 0.66 10.99
N LYS A 167 17.64 -0.46 10.29
CA LYS A 167 18.02 -0.41 8.87
C LYS A 167 16.79 -0.23 8.02
N VAL A 168 16.83 0.69 7.06
CA VAL A 168 15.70 0.91 6.14
C VAL A 168 16.12 0.84 4.69
N LYS A 169 15.18 0.35 3.87
CA LYS A 169 15.25 0.42 2.41
C LYS A 169 13.92 0.90 1.89
N ILE A 170 13.95 1.74 0.87
CA ILE A 170 12.76 2.44 0.37
C ILE A 170 12.68 2.23 -1.13
N TYR A 171 11.53 1.75 -1.58
CA TYR A 171 11.23 1.50 -2.97
C TYR A 171 10.04 2.36 -3.40
N ASN A 172 10.26 3.22 -4.38
CA ASN A 172 9.18 3.92 -5.05
C ASN A 172 8.84 3.17 -6.34
N ILE A 173 7.68 2.50 -6.35
CA ILE A 173 7.24 1.73 -7.51
C ILE A 173 6.59 2.66 -8.54
N LYS A 174 7.02 2.52 -9.81
CA LYS A 174 6.55 3.39 -10.90
C LYS A 174 5.55 2.72 -11.83
N ASN A 175 5.42 1.39 -11.76
CA ASN A 175 4.59 0.59 -12.65
C ASN A 175 4.97 0.82 -14.13
N ASP A 176 6.28 0.74 -14.41
CA ASP A 176 6.89 0.92 -15.73
C ASP A 176 7.89 -0.20 -16.06
N ASP A 177 8.36 -0.24 -17.30
CA ASP A 177 9.32 -1.24 -17.78
C ASP A 177 10.79 -0.80 -17.60
N LEU A 178 11.05 0.28 -16.85
CA LEU A 178 12.37 0.92 -16.79
C LEU A 178 13.30 0.29 -15.74
N GLY A 179 12.93 -0.86 -15.16
CA GLY A 179 13.77 -1.64 -14.25
C GLY A 179 14.09 -0.93 -12.92
N ILE A 180 15.33 -1.10 -12.42
CA ILE A 180 15.79 -0.50 -11.15
C ILE A 180 16.60 0.77 -11.42
N ARG A 181 16.27 1.87 -10.74
CA ARG A 181 17.02 3.14 -10.79
C ARG A 181 17.39 3.57 -9.37
N LYS A 182 18.68 3.54 -9.05
CA LYS A 182 19.17 3.96 -7.73
C LYS A 182 19.13 5.49 -7.60
N LYS A 183 18.65 5.97 -6.46
CA LYS A 183 18.74 7.37 -6.02
C LYS A 183 19.57 7.44 -4.74
N ASP A 184 19.77 8.65 -4.23
CA ASP A 184 20.64 8.87 -3.07
C ASP A 184 20.16 8.10 -1.82
N ASN A 185 18.83 8.12 -1.57
CA ASN A 185 18.25 7.58 -0.35
C ASN A 185 17.13 6.55 -0.57
N TYR A 186 16.86 6.18 -1.83
CA TYR A 186 15.82 5.20 -2.19
C TYR A 186 16.11 4.58 -3.57
N TRP A 187 15.30 3.60 -3.95
CA TRP A 187 15.30 3.03 -5.30
C TRP A 187 13.97 3.32 -5.98
N GLU A 188 13.99 3.69 -7.25
CA GLU A 188 12.82 3.55 -8.10
C GLU A 188 12.85 2.16 -8.73
N ILE A 189 11.68 1.53 -8.81
CA ILE A 189 11.51 0.21 -9.43
C ILE A 189 10.34 0.24 -10.41
N GLY A 190 10.48 -0.48 -11.51
CA GLY A 190 9.40 -0.65 -12.47
C GLY A 190 8.26 -1.49 -11.90
N ASN A 191 8.58 -2.64 -11.32
CA ASN A 191 7.61 -3.60 -10.78
C ASN A 191 8.12 -4.34 -9.52
N LEU A 192 7.30 -5.24 -8.95
CA LEU A 192 7.64 -5.98 -7.74
C LEU A 192 8.81 -6.95 -7.95
N HIS A 193 8.96 -7.55 -9.13
CA HIS A 193 10.11 -8.43 -9.41
C HIS A 193 11.44 -7.68 -9.29
N ASN A 194 11.50 -6.43 -9.75
CA ASN A 194 12.70 -5.61 -9.59
C ASN A 194 13.07 -5.37 -8.11
N LEU A 195 12.08 -5.22 -7.22
CA LEU A 195 12.33 -5.18 -5.77
C LEU A 195 12.98 -6.47 -5.29
N MET A 196 12.39 -7.61 -5.63
CA MET A 196 12.88 -8.92 -5.19
C MET A 196 14.30 -9.19 -5.72
N GLU A 197 14.57 -8.89 -6.99
CA GLU A 197 15.90 -9.02 -7.58
C GLU A 197 16.93 -8.14 -6.86
N ASN A 198 16.59 -6.89 -6.58
CA ASN A 198 17.49 -5.97 -5.87
C ASN A 198 17.75 -6.46 -4.44
N GLU A 199 16.70 -6.87 -3.72
CA GLU A 199 16.85 -7.37 -2.36
C GLU A 199 17.65 -8.68 -2.30
N LYS A 200 17.52 -9.57 -3.28
CA LYS A 200 18.34 -10.78 -3.38
C LYS A 200 19.82 -10.44 -3.60
N LYS A 201 20.13 -9.42 -4.41
CA LYS A 201 21.52 -8.99 -4.67
C LYS A 201 22.16 -8.28 -3.48
N VAL A 202 21.41 -7.44 -2.75
CA VAL A 202 21.94 -6.63 -1.64
C VAL A 202 22.03 -7.42 -0.32
N LYS A 203 21.35 -8.57 -0.22
CA LYS A 203 21.45 -9.48 0.94
C LYS A 203 22.63 -10.46 0.85
N LEU A 204 23.23 -10.62 -0.35
CA LEU A 204 24.48 -11.35 -0.58
C LEU A 204 25.68 -10.41 -0.39
#